data_AF-A0A924WDQ6-F1
#
_entry.id   AF-A0A924WDQ6-F1
#
_cell.length_a   1.000
_cell.length_b   1.000
_cell.length_c   1.000
_cell.angle_alpha   90.00
_cell.angle_beta   90.00
_cell.angle_gamma   90.00
#
_symmetry.space_group_name_H-M   'P 1'
#
loop_
_entity.id
_entity.type
_entity.pdbx_description
1 polymer ?
#
loop_
_entity_poly.entity_id
_entity_poly.type
_entity_poly.pdbx_seq_one_letter_code
_entity_poly.pdbx_strand_id
1 'polypeptide(L)'
;ENGILLENNVMENNVITRYTFGNAVAFALKIGEFDWAEQFIEKFQHYLEEKERNSIVNFNQSRVFFEKGDYAHAQQLLTQFEYDDMLFNIIAKTMLLKIYYETDEYDAFESLLESTRTYLQRKAALDATRKASYKNMISLMKKLLQINIFSKTQKETFRELVQKTNPLAERDWFLKQLERR
;
A
#
# COMPACT_ATOMS: atom_id res chain seq x y z
N GLU A 1 -20.99 8.14 -18.68
CA GLU A 1 -21.93 7.01 -18.40
C GLU A 1 -21.46 6.06 -17.28
N ASN A 2 -20.16 5.98 -16.95
CA ASN A 2 -19.66 5.13 -15.85
C ASN A 2 -20.08 5.56 -14.42
N GLY A 3 -20.62 6.77 -14.23
CA GLY A 3 -21.08 7.24 -12.93
C GLY A 3 -22.40 6.60 -12.46
N ILE A 4 -23.26 6.21 -13.41
CA ILE A 4 -24.61 5.69 -13.11
C ILE A 4 -24.57 4.25 -12.59
N LEU A 5 -23.53 3.48 -12.95
CA LEU A 5 -23.35 2.10 -12.49
C LEU A 5 -22.92 2.00 -11.01
N LEU A 6 -22.30 3.05 -10.47
CA LEU A 6 -21.97 3.13 -9.04
C LEU A 6 -23.21 3.49 -8.19
N GLU A 7 -24.12 4.30 -8.72
CA GLU A 7 -25.25 4.84 -7.92
C GLU A 7 -26.26 3.77 -7.49
N ASN A 8 -26.46 2.70 -8.26
CA ASN A 8 -27.56 1.76 -8.01
C ASN A 8 -27.18 0.40 -7.41
N ASN A 9 -25.89 0.06 -7.28
CA ASN A 9 -25.46 -1.28 -6.81
C ASN A 9 -24.39 -1.27 -5.70
N VAL A 10 -23.98 -0.09 -5.21
CA VAL A 10 -22.82 0.04 -4.30
C VAL A 10 -23.19 0.64 -2.93
N MET A 11 -24.36 1.25 -2.80
CA MET A 11 -24.79 1.93 -1.58
C MET A 11 -25.88 1.11 -0.87
N GLU A 12 -25.59 0.66 0.34
CA GLU A 12 -26.62 0.23 1.29
C GLU A 12 -26.97 1.46 2.15
N ASN A 13 -28.23 1.92 2.11
CA ASN A 13 -28.71 3.07 2.89
C ASN A 13 -27.96 4.41 2.64
N ASN A 14 -27.54 4.70 1.40
CA ASN A 14 -26.67 5.85 1.08
C ASN A 14 -25.30 5.84 1.80
N VAL A 15 -24.82 4.67 2.24
CA VAL A 15 -23.48 4.52 2.80
C VAL A 15 -22.63 3.71 1.84
N ILE A 16 -21.43 4.22 1.54
CA ILE A 16 -20.38 3.49 0.85
C ILE A 16 -19.47 2.88 1.92
N THR A 17 -19.31 1.55 1.89
CA THR A 17 -18.38 0.90 2.82
C THR A 17 -16.94 1.36 2.55
N ARG A 18 -16.11 1.39 3.61
CA ARG A 18 -14.67 1.69 3.47
C ARG A 18 -13.95 0.84 2.43
N TYR A 19 -14.35 -0.43 2.29
CA TYR A 19 -13.75 -1.34 1.32
C TYR A 19 -14.17 -0.99 -0.11
N THR A 20 -15.45 -0.68 -0.34
CA THR A 20 -15.89 -0.30 -1.68
C THR A 20 -15.27 1.02 -2.11
N PHE A 21 -15.23 2.01 -1.21
CA PHE A 21 -14.56 3.29 -1.45
C PHE A 21 -13.08 3.10 -1.79
N GLY A 22 -12.36 2.33 -0.96
CA GLY A 22 -10.94 2.04 -1.18
C GLY A 22 -10.67 1.25 -2.46
N ASN A 23 -11.56 0.33 -2.85
CA ASN A 23 -11.44 -0.45 -4.07
C ASN A 23 -11.64 0.42 -5.32
N ALA A 24 -12.60 1.35 -5.30
CA ALA A 24 -12.82 2.28 -6.40
C ALA A 24 -11.58 3.14 -6.66
N VAL A 25 -11.02 3.75 -5.61
CA VAL A 25 -9.76 4.50 -5.68
C VAL A 25 -8.62 3.58 -6.15
N ALA A 26 -8.51 2.36 -5.60
CA ALA A 26 -7.46 1.41 -5.99
C ALA A 26 -7.47 1.08 -7.47
N PHE A 27 -8.65 0.86 -8.02
CA PHE A 27 -8.83 0.51 -9.41
C PHE A 27 -8.41 1.67 -10.31
N ALA A 28 -8.86 2.89 -10.02
CA ALA A 28 -8.50 4.09 -10.77
C ALA A 28 -6.98 4.32 -10.79
N LEU A 29 -6.34 4.22 -9.63
CA LEU A 29 -4.88 4.34 -9.52
C LEU A 29 -4.15 3.29 -10.37
N LYS A 30 -4.63 2.03 -10.36
CA LYS A 30 -4.05 0.95 -11.14
C LYS A 30 -4.10 1.20 -12.66
N ILE A 31 -5.12 1.91 -13.15
CA ILE A 31 -5.27 2.24 -14.57
C ILE A 31 -4.73 3.65 -14.92
N GLY A 32 -4.11 4.35 -13.96
CA GLY A 32 -3.53 5.68 -14.16
C GLY A 32 -4.52 6.85 -14.15
N GLU A 33 -5.76 6.63 -13.72
CA GLU A 33 -6.83 7.63 -13.67
C GLU A 33 -6.76 8.43 -12.36
N PHE A 34 -5.70 9.23 -12.19
CA PHE A 34 -5.44 9.96 -10.95
C PHE A 34 -6.46 11.07 -10.66
N ASP A 35 -6.80 11.87 -11.67
CA ASP A 35 -7.76 12.97 -11.52
C ASP A 35 -9.14 12.44 -11.15
N TRP A 36 -9.53 11.30 -11.72
CA TRP A 36 -10.76 10.61 -11.35
C TRP A 36 -10.72 10.17 -9.89
N ALA A 37 -9.60 9.62 -9.41
CA ALA A 37 -9.47 9.18 -8.03
C ALA A 37 -9.62 10.35 -7.05
N GLU A 38 -9.02 11.50 -7.33
CA GLU A 38 -9.14 12.71 -6.51
C GLU A 38 -10.58 13.24 -6.47
N GLN A 39 -11.21 13.38 -7.65
CA GLN A 39 -12.61 13.81 -7.76
C GLN A 39 -13.57 12.83 -7.08
N PHE A 40 -13.30 11.52 -7.20
CA PHE A 40 -14.09 10.49 -6.52
C PHE A 40 -13.98 10.64 -5.01
N ILE A 41 -12.76 10.81 -4.47
CA ILE A 41 -12.56 11.00 -3.04
C ILE A 41 -13.31 12.24 -2.55
N GLU A 42 -13.16 13.37 -3.24
CA GLU A 42 -13.79 14.63 -2.87
C GLU A 42 -15.32 14.54 -2.89
N LYS A 43 -15.89 13.97 -3.96
CA LYS A 43 -17.34 13.89 -4.15
C LYS A 43 -18.00 12.87 -3.23
N PHE A 44 -17.38 11.71 -3.03
CA PHE A 44 -18.03 10.58 -2.38
C PHE A 44 -17.68 10.42 -0.89
N GLN A 45 -16.76 11.22 -0.33
CA GLN A 45 -16.38 11.13 1.09
C GLN A 45 -17.57 11.27 2.06
N HIS A 46 -18.61 12.04 1.71
CA HIS A 46 -19.76 12.27 2.58
C HIS A 46 -20.63 11.03 2.77
N TYR A 47 -20.52 10.04 1.86
CA TYR A 47 -21.21 8.75 1.96
C TYR A 47 -20.44 7.73 2.80
N LEU A 48 -19.23 8.07 3.29
CA LEU A 48 -18.54 7.26 4.29
C LEU A 48 -19.18 7.49 5.67
N GLU A 49 -19.21 6.42 6.45
CA GLU A 49 -19.51 6.43 7.88
C GLU A 49 -18.72 7.53 8.59
N GLU A 50 -19.42 8.42 9.30
CA GLU A 50 -18.83 9.66 9.85
C GLU A 50 -17.61 9.40 10.73
N LYS A 51 -17.67 8.34 11.55
CA LYS A 51 -16.60 7.93 12.47
C LYS A 51 -15.30 7.51 11.78
N GLU A 52 -15.35 7.04 10.55
CA GLU A 52 -14.19 6.56 9.79
C GLU A 52 -13.87 7.43 8.57
N ARG A 53 -14.77 8.35 8.18
CA ARG A 53 -14.61 9.21 7.00
C ARG A 53 -13.23 9.82 6.90
N ASN A 54 -12.76 10.48 7.95
CA ASN A 54 -11.46 11.15 7.94
C ASN A 54 -10.32 10.16 7.71
N SER A 55 -10.28 9.02 8.42
CA SER A 55 -9.19 8.06 8.26
C SER A 55 -9.20 7.39 6.88
N ILE A 56 -10.38 7.10 6.33
CA ILE A 56 -10.54 6.50 4.99
C ILE A 56 -10.18 7.49 3.88
N VAL A 57 -10.58 8.76 4.00
CA VAL A 57 -10.21 9.82 3.06
C VAL A 57 -8.69 10.02 3.07
N ASN A 58 -8.09 10.20 4.25
CA ASN A 58 -6.64 10.38 4.38
C ASN A 58 -5.87 9.17 3.83
N PHE A 59 -6.31 7.95 4.15
CA PHE A 59 -5.72 6.73 3.58
C PHE A 59 -5.73 6.75 2.06
N ASN A 60 -6.88 7.03 1.44
CA ASN A 60 -6.98 7.00 -0.02
C ASN A 60 -6.26 8.17 -0.68
N GLN A 61 -6.23 9.35 -0.08
CA GLN A 61 -5.41 10.47 -0.55
C GLN A 61 -3.92 10.12 -0.52
N SER A 62 -3.44 9.47 0.55
CA SER A 62 -2.04 9.02 0.61
C SER A 62 -1.67 8.08 -0.54
N ARG A 63 -2.62 7.26 -1.01
CA ARG A 63 -2.44 6.38 -2.16
C ARG A 63 -2.34 7.16 -3.47
N VAL A 64 -3.14 8.20 -3.63
CA VAL A 64 -3.03 9.10 -4.80
C VAL A 64 -1.64 9.73 -4.83
N PHE A 65 -1.21 10.35 -3.73
CA PHE A 65 0.11 10.99 -3.65
C PHE A 65 1.24 9.98 -3.91
N PHE A 66 1.16 8.79 -3.30
CA PHE A 66 2.15 7.74 -3.48
C PHE A 66 2.30 7.32 -4.96
N GLU A 67 1.18 7.08 -5.65
CA GLU A 67 1.22 6.66 -7.06
C GLU A 67 1.63 7.80 -8.01
N LYS A 68 1.36 9.06 -7.65
CA LYS A 68 1.90 10.25 -8.35
C LYS A 68 3.40 10.48 -8.09
N GLY A 69 4.01 9.74 -7.16
CA GLY A 69 5.41 9.91 -6.76
C GLY A 69 5.64 11.05 -5.75
N ASP A 70 4.58 11.65 -5.22
CA ASP A 70 4.66 12.66 -4.16
C ASP A 70 4.77 11.97 -2.79
N TYR A 71 5.97 11.46 -2.51
CA TYR A 71 6.23 10.69 -1.31
C TYR A 71 6.15 11.52 -0.03
N ALA A 72 6.44 12.82 -0.08
CA ALA A 72 6.38 13.70 1.08
C ALA A 72 4.95 13.83 1.61
N HIS A 73 3.99 14.17 0.75
CA HIS A 73 2.58 14.27 1.15
C HIS A 73 1.99 12.89 1.50
N ALA A 74 2.37 11.84 0.76
CA ALA A 74 1.94 10.49 1.09
C ALA A 74 2.37 10.08 2.51
N GLN A 75 3.64 10.31 2.86
CA GLN A 75 4.20 10.01 4.18
C GLN A 75 3.53 10.83 5.29
N GLN A 76 3.30 12.12 5.06
CA GLN A 76 2.60 12.97 6.02
C GLN A 76 1.22 12.39 6.38
N LEU A 77 0.43 11.99 5.38
CA LEU A 77 -0.90 11.42 5.61
C LEU A 77 -0.85 10.02 6.26
N LEU A 78 0.11 9.18 5.86
CA LEU A 78 0.28 7.83 6.40
C LEU A 78 0.69 7.81 7.88
N THR A 79 1.40 8.83 8.34
CA THR A 79 1.87 8.93 9.74
C THR A 79 0.88 9.65 10.66
N GLN A 80 -0.10 10.36 10.10
CA GLN A 80 -1.05 11.15 10.88
C GLN A 80 -2.16 10.31 11.54
N PHE A 81 -2.44 9.10 11.04
CA PHE A 81 -3.57 8.28 11.49
C PHE A 81 -3.14 6.87 11.88
N GLU A 82 -3.70 6.38 12.99
CA GLU A 82 -3.75 4.96 13.28
C GLU A 82 -4.97 4.34 12.60
N TYR A 83 -4.74 3.36 11.74
CA TYR A 83 -5.81 2.62 11.07
C TYR A 83 -6.27 1.46 11.96
N ASP A 84 -7.51 1.54 12.44
CA ASP A 84 -8.18 0.46 13.21
C ASP A 84 -8.34 -0.81 12.37
N ASP A 85 -8.63 -0.65 11.09
CA ASP A 85 -8.74 -1.75 10.15
C ASP A 85 -7.36 -2.36 9.85
N MET A 86 -7.24 -3.66 10.13
CA MET A 86 -6.00 -4.40 9.97
C MET A 86 -5.47 -4.37 8.54
N LEU A 87 -6.34 -4.44 7.54
CA LEU A 87 -5.93 -4.45 6.13
C LEU A 87 -5.36 -3.09 5.73
N PHE A 88 -6.03 -2.01 6.09
CA PHE A 88 -5.52 -0.65 5.82
C PHE A 88 -4.22 -0.38 6.56
N ASN A 89 -4.10 -0.83 7.82
CA ASN A 89 -2.86 -0.69 8.58
C ASN A 89 -1.68 -1.37 7.87
N ILE A 90 -1.90 -2.59 7.34
CA ILE A 90 -0.84 -3.32 6.62
C ILE A 90 -0.51 -2.63 5.29
N ILE A 91 -1.51 -2.19 4.52
CA ILE A 91 -1.28 -1.48 3.26
C ILE A 91 -0.51 -0.18 3.52
N ALA A 92 -0.91 0.61 4.51
CA ALA A 92 -0.25 1.85 4.90
C ALA A 92 1.22 1.62 5.28
N LYS A 93 1.49 0.60 6.11
CA LYS A 93 2.86 0.24 6.49
C LYS A 93 3.70 -0.23 5.31
N THR A 94 3.11 -1.01 4.40
CA THR A 94 3.78 -1.41 3.15
C THR A 94 4.12 -0.20 2.31
N MET A 95 3.20 0.75 2.13
CA MET A 95 3.47 1.99 1.40
C MET A 95 4.57 2.82 2.07
N LEU A 96 4.52 2.97 3.38
CA LEU A 96 5.51 3.73 4.13
C LEU A 96 6.91 3.08 4.07
N LEU A 97 6.99 1.75 4.10
CA LEU A 97 8.25 1.02 3.83
C LEU A 97 8.78 1.29 2.43
N LYS A 98 7.91 1.31 1.41
CA LYS A 98 8.34 1.65 0.05
C LYS A 98 8.82 3.10 -0.02
N ILE A 99 8.10 4.04 0.60
CA ILE A 99 8.50 5.45 0.66
C ILE A 99 9.89 5.57 1.27
N TYR A 100 10.12 5.03 2.47
CA TYR A 100 11.43 5.12 3.13
C TYR A 100 12.57 4.51 2.31
N TYR A 101 12.30 3.47 1.52
CA TYR A 101 13.30 2.94 0.59
C TYR A 101 13.52 3.84 -0.62
N GLU A 102 12.48 4.48 -1.13
CA GLU A 102 12.57 5.41 -2.26
C GLU A 102 13.25 6.73 -1.87
N THR A 103 13.14 7.15 -0.60
CA THR A 103 13.71 8.39 -0.04
C THR A 103 15.01 8.21 0.72
N ASP A 104 15.60 7.00 0.70
CA ASP A 104 16.85 6.64 1.41
C ASP A 104 16.78 6.82 2.95
N GLU A 105 15.58 6.81 3.54
CA GLU A 105 15.33 6.89 4.99
C GLU A 105 15.48 5.51 5.67
N TYR A 106 16.66 4.91 5.56
CA TYR A 106 16.90 3.52 5.93
C TYR A 106 16.72 3.21 7.44
N ASP A 107 17.05 4.14 8.34
CA ASP A 107 16.82 3.94 9.78
C ASP A 107 15.32 3.82 10.11
N ALA A 108 14.49 4.64 9.45
CA ALA A 108 13.04 4.60 9.59
C ALA A 108 12.47 3.34 8.93
N PHE A 109 13.01 2.92 7.79
CA PHE A 109 12.68 1.65 7.14
C PHE A 109 12.92 0.46 8.06
N GLU A 110 14.13 0.31 8.64
CA GLU A 110 14.48 -0.83 9.48
C GLU A 110 13.58 -0.89 10.73
N SER A 111 13.36 0.26 11.37
CA SER A 111 12.47 0.39 12.52
C SER A 111 11.03 -0.01 12.19
N LEU A 112 10.50 0.45 11.05
CA LEU A 112 9.17 0.10 10.59
C LEU A 112 9.07 -1.38 10.18
N LEU A 113 10.10 -1.93 9.57
CA LEU A 113 10.11 -3.32 9.10
C LEU A 113 10.04 -4.30 10.28
N GLU A 114 10.82 -4.05 11.33
CA GLU A 114 10.82 -4.91 12.53
C GLU A 114 9.52 -4.75 13.32
N SER A 115 9.00 -3.53 13.49
CA SER A 115 7.70 -3.33 14.14
C SER A 115 6.54 -3.97 13.35
N THR A 116 6.57 -3.91 12.02
CA THR A 116 5.59 -4.57 11.14
C THR A 116 5.68 -6.09 11.24
N ARG A 117 6.89 -6.65 11.31
CA ARG A 117 7.12 -8.08 11.55
C ARG A 117 6.47 -8.52 12.86
N THR A 118 6.72 -7.81 13.97
CA THR A 118 6.13 -8.13 15.27
C THR A 118 4.60 -8.00 15.25
N TYR A 119 4.07 -6.96 14.61
CA TYR A 119 2.62 -6.76 14.46
C TYR A 119 1.95 -7.95 13.75
N LEU A 120 2.51 -8.39 12.62
CA LEU A 120 1.94 -9.50 11.82
C LEU A 120 2.06 -10.86 12.51
N GLN A 121 3.08 -11.08 13.34
CA GLN A 121 3.20 -12.31 14.12
C GLN A 121 2.05 -12.47 15.13
N ARG A 122 1.61 -11.36 15.74
CA ARG A 122 0.56 -11.34 16.78
C ARG A 122 -0.86 -11.42 16.22
N LYS A 123 -1.09 -11.07 14.95
CA LYS A 123 -2.44 -11.07 14.35
C LYS A 123 -2.80 -12.47 13.83
N ALA A 124 -3.61 -13.20 14.60
CA ALA A 124 -4.12 -14.53 14.24
C ALA A 124 -5.24 -14.50 13.18
N ALA A 125 -5.90 -13.35 12.97
CA ALA A 125 -7.05 -13.23 12.07
C ALA A 125 -6.71 -13.19 10.57
N LEU A 126 -5.42 -13.14 10.20
CA LEU A 126 -5.00 -13.22 8.80
C LEU A 126 -5.06 -14.67 8.32
N ASP A 127 -5.67 -14.87 7.15
CA ASP A 127 -5.59 -16.16 6.48
C ASP A 127 -4.13 -16.54 6.15
N ALA A 128 -3.90 -17.84 6.03
CA ALA A 128 -2.56 -18.39 5.87
C ALA A 128 -1.83 -17.83 4.63
N THR A 129 -2.56 -17.61 3.53
CA THR A 129 -2.01 -17.10 2.27
C THR A 129 -1.55 -15.65 2.42
N ARG A 130 -2.39 -14.76 2.99
CA ARG A 130 -2.00 -13.37 3.25
C ARG A 130 -0.84 -13.28 4.23
N LYS A 131 -0.87 -14.08 5.30
CA LYS A 131 0.23 -14.15 6.28
C LYS A 131 1.55 -14.57 5.63
N ALA A 132 1.51 -15.56 4.74
CA ALA A 132 2.68 -15.97 3.96
C ALA A 132 3.16 -14.84 3.03
N SER A 133 2.24 -14.14 2.35
CA SER A 133 2.58 -13.02 1.45
C SER A 133 3.32 -11.90 2.20
N TYR A 134 2.84 -11.51 3.38
CA TYR A 134 3.51 -10.47 4.16
C TYR A 134 4.83 -10.93 4.76
N LYS A 135 4.94 -12.20 5.18
CA LYS A 135 6.22 -12.77 5.62
C LYS A 135 7.26 -12.74 4.49
N ASN A 136 6.84 -13.09 3.28
CA ASN A 136 7.67 -13.05 2.08
C ASN A 136 8.11 -11.61 1.77
N MET A 137 7.17 -10.66 1.77
CA MET A 137 7.46 -9.23 1.58
C MET A 137 8.49 -8.71 2.59
N ILE A 138 8.32 -8.98 3.88
CA ILE A 138 9.26 -8.55 4.93
C ILE A 138 10.66 -9.15 4.73
N SER A 139 10.72 -10.43 4.39
CA SER A 139 11.98 -11.13 4.12
C SER A 139 12.72 -10.52 2.93
N LEU A 140 11.99 -10.22 1.85
CA LEU A 140 12.53 -9.59 0.64
C LEU A 140 12.96 -8.14 0.89
N MET A 141 12.17 -7.35 1.62
CA MET A 141 12.52 -5.98 2.03
C MET A 141 13.83 -5.95 2.84
N LYS A 142 14.00 -6.88 3.80
CA LYS A 142 15.24 -7.00 4.56
C LYS A 142 16.44 -7.33 3.69
N LYS A 143 16.26 -8.23 2.72
CA LYS A 143 17.31 -8.61 1.76
C LYS A 143 17.64 -7.48 0.80
N LEU A 144 16.64 -6.71 0.38
CA LEU A 144 16.79 -5.58 -0.53
C LEU A 144 17.73 -4.51 0.04
N LEU A 145 17.66 -4.23 1.35
CA LEU A 145 18.63 -3.31 1.99
C LEU A 145 20.08 -3.81 1.97
N GLN A 146 20.29 -5.12 1.84
CA GLN A 146 21.61 -5.75 1.92
C GLN A 146 22.24 -5.98 0.55
N ILE A 147 21.50 -5.81 -0.54
CA ILE A 147 22.06 -6.05 -1.87
C ILE A 147 22.95 -4.88 -2.28
N ASN A 148 24.11 -5.20 -2.85
CA ASN A 148 24.87 -4.25 -3.62
C ASN A 148 24.23 -4.11 -5.00
N ILE A 149 23.53 -2.99 -5.24
CA ILE A 149 22.87 -2.69 -6.51
C ILE A 149 23.86 -2.54 -7.69
N PHE A 150 25.16 -2.39 -7.45
CA PHE A 150 26.17 -2.38 -8.52
C PHE A 150 26.66 -3.78 -8.89
N SER A 151 26.38 -4.80 -8.06
CA SER A 151 26.74 -6.18 -8.34
C SER A 151 25.69 -6.86 -9.22
N LYS A 152 26.05 -7.10 -10.49
CA LYS A 152 25.20 -7.85 -11.44
C LYS A 152 24.78 -9.22 -10.87
N THR A 153 25.71 -9.93 -10.23
CA THR A 153 25.45 -11.24 -9.64
C THR A 153 24.43 -11.17 -8.50
N GLN A 154 24.58 -10.21 -7.58
CA GLN A 154 23.62 -10.06 -6.48
C GLN A 154 22.24 -9.58 -6.99
N LYS A 155 22.20 -8.67 -7.97
CA LYS A 155 20.96 -8.26 -8.64
C LYS A 155 20.23 -9.43 -9.28
N GLU A 156 20.93 -10.29 -10.03
CA GLU A 156 20.31 -11.46 -10.66
C GLU A 156 19.81 -12.47 -9.62
N THR A 157 20.62 -12.73 -8.59
CA THR A 157 20.25 -13.64 -7.50
C THR A 157 18.98 -13.15 -6.78
N PHE A 158 18.89 -11.85 -6.50
CA PHE A 158 17.71 -11.25 -5.89
C PHE A 158 16.51 -11.27 -6.85
N ARG A 159 16.71 -11.00 -8.14
CA ARG A 159 15.66 -11.09 -9.17
C ARG A 159 15.03 -12.47 -9.21
N GLU A 160 15.85 -13.52 -9.29
CA GLU A 160 15.38 -14.91 -9.27
C GLU A 160 14.62 -15.23 -7.98
N LEU A 161 15.16 -14.78 -6.83
CA LEU A 161 14.51 -14.97 -5.55
C LEU A 161 13.12 -14.31 -5.52
N VAL A 162 13.01 -13.06 -6.00
CA VAL A 162 11.73 -12.36 -6.13
C VAL A 162 10.80 -13.19 -7.02
N GLN A 163 11.19 -13.55 -8.24
CA GLN A 163 10.37 -14.31 -9.20
C GLN A 163 9.86 -15.65 -8.64
N LYS A 164 10.71 -16.40 -7.91
CA LYS A 164 10.36 -17.69 -7.29
C LYS A 164 9.49 -17.56 -6.04
N THR A 165 9.45 -16.40 -5.40
CA THR A 165 8.69 -16.19 -4.15
C THR A 165 7.20 -16.09 -4.44
N ASN A 166 6.41 -17.00 -3.86
CA ASN A 166 4.94 -17.05 -3.96
C ASN A 166 4.33 -17.45 -2.60
N PRO A 167 3.29 -16.77 -2.08
CA PRO A 167 2.66 -15.55 -2.60
C PRO A 167 3.52 -14.30 -2.41
N LEU A 168 3.39 -13.34 -3.34
CA LEU A 168 4.03 -12.02 -3.25
C LEU A 168 3.21 -10.99 -4.04
N ALA A 169 2.54 -10.07 -3.34
CA ALA A 169 1.77 -8.99 -3.97
C ALA A 169 2.66 -7.94 -4.66
N GLU A 170 3.75 -7.55 -4.01
CA GLU A 170 4.58 -6.40 -4.42
C GLU A 170 5.70 -6.75 -5.40
N ARG A 171 5.50 -7.79 -6.22
CA ARG A 171 6.54 -8.34 -7.11
C ARG A 171 7.14 -7.28 -8.02
N ASP A 172 6.29 -6.53 -8.70
CA ASP A 172 6.72 -5.55 -9.70
C ASP A 172 7.53 -4.42 -9.04
N TRP A 173 7.15 -4.02 -7.83
CA TRP A 173 7.88 -3.02 -7.07
C TRP A 173 9.31 -3.49 -6.76
N PHE A 174 9.51 -4.72 -6.25
CA PHE A 174 10.85 -5.26 -5.99
C PHE A 174 11.72 -5.33 -7.24
N LEU A 175 11.14 -5.72 -8.38
CA LEU A 175 11.86 -5.79 -9.65
C LEU A 175 12.29 -4.41 -10.13
N LYS A 176 11.41 -3.40 -10.01
CA LYS A 176 11.71 -2.00 -10.32
C LYS A 176 12.88 -1.46 -9.49
N GLN A 177 12.99 -1.83 -8.21
CA GLN A 177 14.10 -1.38 -7.36
C GLN A 177 15.48 -1.84 -7.87
N LEU A 178 15.55 -2.95 -8.62
CA LEU A 178 16.81 -3.41 -9.22
C LEU A 178 17.25 -2.57 -10.43
N GLU A 179 16.37 -1.73 -10.97
CA GLU A 179 16.65 -0.84 -12.09
C GLU A 179 17.16 0.54 -11.64
N ARG A 180 17.00 0.86 -10.34
CA ARG A 180 17.56 2.07 -9.75
C ARG A 180 19.10 2.02 -9.87
N ARG A 181 19.67 3.16 -10.25
CA ARG A 181 21.11 3.37 -10.46
C ARG A 181 21.78 3.80 -9.17
#